data_AF-A0A0A1ZA66-F1
#
_entry.id   AF-A0A0A1ZA66-F1
#
_cell.length_a   1.000
_cell.length_b   1.000
_cell.length_c   1.000
_cell.angle_alpha   90.00
_cell.angle_beta   90.00
_cell.angle_gamma   90.00
#
_symmetry.space_group_name_H-M   'P 1'
#
loop_
_entity.id
_entity.type
_entity.pdbx_description
1 polymer ?
#
loop_
_entity_poly.entity_id
_entity_poly.type
_entity_poly.pdbx_seq_one_letter_code
_entity_poly.pdbx_strand_id
1 'polypeptide(L)'
;MEAQAYLRELNTQLTYLFAYVRKINEIDTAAGLFGEFRGMQDAGWSTVATAHEVFHELKVLGSKGEPLTRAELRQVLCLYAHLAEAGGVYEGLLNTMQIPQLKAYNLWPFQKLVRVRPEPRAIIGPNANAMFRHLARVATEIGMSSLARLLETTFRDDIRNAIAHADYTLVPEGLRVRRRNGGQPVIVSHAEIGEALQIAIFFFEMLQSFQQEIAESFRPARTIVGRFSENPPMAWKIELSDDGGFSLSSDAPGPQYDAAYERQKRINDRLGGRMVAAYIEPGADLPPGLIAEISTMGFEVLIVEFESDQQFADLVAEVEKHQLWNPGPIPENDFGRVLMSTPFGFQKISNGEQFKASLPVVEEVLMA
;
A
#
# COMPACT_ATOMS: atom_id res chain seq x y z
N MET A 1 7.85 9.90 -15.06
CA MET A 1 8.49 8.60 -14.81
C MET A 1 7.85 7.69 -15.83
N GLU A 2 8.63 7.04 -16.69
CA GLU A 2 8.06 6.19 -17.73
C GLU A 2 7.14 5.12 -17.15
N ALA A 3 6.00 4.87 -17.79
CA ALA A 3 4.96 3.97 -17.29
C ALA A 3 5.48 2.56 -16.97
N GLN A 4 6.44 2.05 -17.75
CA GLN A 4 7.06 0.73 -17.51
C GLN A 4 7.99 0.73 -16.29
N ALA A 5 8.70 1.82 -16.04
CA ALA A 5 9.49 1.98 -14.82
C ALA A 5 8.56 2.08 -13.59
N TYR A 6 7.47 2.85 -13.73
CA TYR A 6 6.42 2.95 -12.71
C TYR A 6 5.83 1.58 -12.37
N LEU A 7 5.46 0.78 -13.38
CA LEU A 7 4.90 -0.57 -13.19
C LEU A 7 5.83 -1.48 -12.37
N ARG A 8 7.11 -1.57 -12.77
CA ARG A 8 8.10 -2.42 -12.07
C ARG A 8 8.34 -1.97 -10.64
N GLU A 9 8.44 -0.66 -10.42
CA GLU A 9 8.64 -0.13 -9.08
C GLU A 9 7.39 -0.30 -8.22
N LEU A 10 6.19 -0.07 -8.78
CA LEU A 10 4.93 -0.30 -8.08
C LEU A 10 4.76 -1.76 -7.68
N ASN A 11 5.02 -2.70 -8.58
CA ASN A 11 4.98 -4.12 -8.26
C ASN A 11 5.88 -4.44 -7.07
N THR A 12 7.14 -4.02 -7.15
CA THR A 12 8.12 -4.19 -6.08
C THR A 12 7.58 -3.66 -4.74
N GLN A 13 7.07 -2.43 -4.71
CA GLN A 13 6.60 -1.79 -3.48
C GLN A 13 5.31 -2.41 -2.95
N LEU A 14 4.40 -2.86 -3.82
CA LEU A 14 3.19 -3.56 -3.42
C LEU A 14 3.51 -4.97 -2.89
N THR A 15 4.45 -5.70 -3.51
CA THR A 15 4.97 -6.97 -2.96
C THR A 15 5.46 -6.77 -1.54
N TYR A 16 6.27 -5.73 -1.30
CA TYR A 16 6.79 -5.43 0.03
C TYR A 16 5.67 -5.07 1.01
N LEU A 17 4.78 -4.14 0.63
CA LEU A 17 3.66 -3.72 1.47
C LEU A 17 2.82 -4.92 1.90
N PHE A 18 2.34 -5.71 0.95
CA PHE A 18 1.41 -6.80 1.22
C PHE A 18 2.08 -7.98 1.93
N ALA A 19 3.33 -8.32 1.61
CA ALA A 19 4.05 -9.35 2.36
C ALA A 19 4.27 -8.94 3.82
N TYR A 20 4.63 -7.68 4.06
CA TYR A 20 4.86 -7.13 5.40
C TYR A 20 3.59 -7.03 6.22
N VAL A 21 2.53 -6.40 5.71
CA VAL A 21 1.28 -6.22 6.48
C VAL A 21 0.62 -7.55 6.83
N ARG A 22 0.71 -8.57 5.95
CA ARG A 22 0.26 -9.93 6.25
C ARG A 22 1.00 -10.53 7.44
N LYS A 23 2.30 -10.25 7.59
CA LYS A 23 3.06 -10.67 8.76
C LYS A 23 2.69 -9.87 10.00
N ILE A 24 2.54 -8.55 9.88
CA ILE A 24 2.24 -7.67 11.03
C ILE A 24 0.86 -8.00 11.63
N ASN A 25 -0.18 -8.05 10.80
CA ASN A 25 -1.53 -8.43 11.20
C ASN A 25 -2.32 -8.97 9.99
N GLU A 26 -2.38 -10.29 9.87
CA GLU A 26 -3.07 -10.95 8.76
C GLU A 26 -4.59 -10.70 8.75
N ILE A 27 -5.21 -10.52 9.92
CA ILE A 27 -6.66 -10.34 10.04
C ILE A 27 -7.07 -8.91 9.63
N ASP A 28 -6.34 -7.89 10.09
CA ASP A 28 -6.55 -6.51 9.61
C ASP A 28 -6.20 -6.39 8.11
N THR A 29 -5.23 -7.18 7.61
CA THR A 29 -4.93 -7.25 6.17
C THR A 29 -6.12 -7.78 5.40
N ALA A 30 -6.73 -8.89 5.85
CA ALA A 30 -7.92 -9.47 5.23
C ALA A 30 -9.10 -8.48 5.20
N ALA A 31 -9.31 -7.73 6.28
CA ALA A 31 -10.32 -6.67 6.32
C ALA A 31 -9.99 -5.49 5.39
N GLY A 32 -8.71 -5.18 5.20
CA GLY A 32 -8.22 -4.14 4.29
C GLY A 32 -8.34 -4.46 2.80
N LEU A 33 -8.60 -5.72 2.42
CA LEU A 33 -8.71 -6.14 1.01
C LEU A 33 -9.91 -5.50 0.31
N PHE A 34 -11.00 -5.27 1.03
CA PHE A 34 -12.23 -4.71 0.47
C PHE A 34 -12.50 -3.34 1.10
N GLY A 35 -12.65 -2.34 0.24
CA GLY A 35 -13.20 -1.06 0.62
C GLY A 35 -14.69 -1.20 0.94
N GLU A 36 -15.17 -0.42 1.90
CA GLU A 36 -16.61 -0.24 2.19
C GLU A 36 -17.37 -1.42 2.83
N PHE A 37 -16.87 -2.00 3.94
CA PHE A 37 -17.67 -2.87 4.83
C PHE A 37 -18.72 -2.09 5.65
N ARG A 38 -19.62 -1.37 4.99
CA ARG A 38 -20.63 -0.54 5.66
C ARG A 38 -21.89 -1.35 5.92
N GLY A 39 -22.05 -1.87 7.13
CA GLY A 39 -23.12 -2.80 7.53
C GLY A 39 -24.58 -2.32 7.42
N MET A 40 -24.85 -1.13 6.87
CA MET A 40 -26.20 -0.63 6.58
C MET A 40 -26.54 -0.62 5.07
N GLN A 41 -25.64 -1.10 4.21
CA GLN A 41 -25.83 -1.11 2.77
C GLN A 41 -26.09 -2.55 2.31
N ASP A 42 -27.25 -2.77 1.68
CA ASP A 42 -27.59 -4.06 1.07
C ASP A 42 -26.67 -4.38 -0.12
N ALA A 43 -26.82 -5.58 -0.70
CA ALA A 43 -26.14 -5.94 -1.94
C ALA A 43 -26.42 -4.90 -3.05
N GLY A 44 -25.37 -4.55 -3.82
CA GLY A 44 -25.47 -3.59 -4.94
C GLY A 44 -25.03 -2.15 -4.62
N TRP A 45 -24.55 -1.87 -3.41
CA TRP A 45 -24.11 -0.53 -2.99
C TRP A 45 -22.58 -0.36 -2.89
N SER A 46 -21.80 -1.30 -3.42
CA SER A 46 -20.33 -1.22 -3.42
C SER A 46 -19.83 -0.35 -4.56
N THR A 47 -19.26 0.82 -4.22
CA THR A 47 -18.64 1.68 -5.24
C THR A 47 -17.31 1.12 -5.74
N VAL A 48 -16.67 0.27 -4.93
CA VAL A 48 -15.51 -0.53 -5.31
C VAL A 48 -15.85 -1.48 -6.45
N ALA A 49 -16.95 -2.24 -6.33
CA ALA A 49 -17.39 -3.15 -7.38
C ALA A 49 -17.63 -2.40 -8.71
N THR A 50 -18.37 -1.29 -8.67
CA THR A 50 -18.61 -0.45 -9.86
C THR A 50 -17.30 0.09 -10.46
N ALA A 51 -16.33 0.49 -9.64
CA ALA A 51 -15.04 0.96 -10.14
C ALA A 51 -14.28 -0.13 -10.91
N HIS A 52 -14.32 -1.37 -10.43
CA HIS A 52 -13.73 -2.51 -11.14
C HIS A 52 -14.50 -2.87 -12.42
N GLU A 53 -15.82 -2.86 -12.39
CA GLU A 53 -16.65 -3.10 -13.59
C GLU A 53 -16.34 -2.09 -14.69
N VAL A 54 -16.39 -0.79 -14.38
CA VAL A 54 -16.07 0.29 -15.33
C VAL A 54 -14.62 0.19 -15.84
N PHE A 55 -13.69 -0.19 -14.96
CA PHE A 55 -12.31 -0.44 -15.36
C PHE A 55 -12.22 -1.54 -16.42
N HIS A 56 -12.85 -2.70 -16.19
CA HIS A 56 -12.84 -3.80 -17.15
C HIS A 56 -13.54 -3.46 -18.46
N GLU A 57 -14.66 -2.72 -18.40
CA GLU A 57 -15.41 -2.28 -19.59
C GLU A 57 -14.61 -1.33 -20.48
N LEU A 58 -13.88 -0.39 -19.89
CA LEU A 58 -13.22 0.68 -20.64
C LEU A 58 -11.74 0.42 -20.93
N LYS A 59 -11.06 -0.45 -20.16
CA LYS A 59 -9.65 -0.76 -20.40
C LYS A 59 -9.40 -1.43 -21.76
N VAL A 60 -10.40 -2.14 -22.30
CA VAL A 60 -10.33 -2.79 -23.62
C VAL A 60 -10.04 -1.81 -24.76
N LEU A 61 -10.42 -0.54 -24.60
CA LEU A 61 -10.10 0.51 -25.57
C LEU A 61 -8.59 0.78 -25.59
N GLY A 62 -7.91 0.70 -24.45
CA GLY A 62 -6.46 0.82 -24.34
C GLY A 62 -5.71 -0.31 -25.06
N SER A 63 -6.32 -1.49 -25.17
CA SER A 63 -5.74 -2.69 -25.78
C SER A 63 -6.10 -2.87 -27.26
N LYS A 64 -6.78 -1.90 -27.89
CA LYS A 64 -7.31 -2.03 -29.27
C LYS A 64 -6.22 -2.20 -30.35
N GLY A 65 -4.98 -1.79 -30.09
CA GLY A 65 -3.87 -1.87 -31.06
C GLY A 65 -3.93 -0.90 -32.25
N GLU A 66 -5.02 -0.13 -32.37
CA GLU A 66 -5.22 0.92 -33.37
C GLU A 66 -5.31 2.29 -32.70
N PRO A 67 -5.01 3.40 -33.42
CA PRO A 67 -5.21 4.74 -32.90
C PRO A 67 -6.65 4.99 -32.45
N LEU A 68 -6.82 5.52 -31.22
CA LEU A 68 -8.13 5.87 -30.70
C LEU A 68 -8.77 7.00 -31.52
N THR A 69 -10.04 6.84 -31.86
CA THR A 69 -10.88 7.95 -32.33
C THR A 69 -11.04 8.99 -31.23
N ARG A 70 -11.45 10.21 -31.60
CA ARG A 70 -11.68 11.29 -30.61
C ARG A 70 -12.74 10.93 -29.57
N ALA A 71 -13.73 10.11 -29.91
CA ALA A 71 -14.74 9.65 -28.97
C ALA A 71 -14.17 8.63 -27.98
N GLU A 72 -13.42 7.64 -28.48
CA GLU A 72 -12.76 6.63 -27.65
C GLU A 72 -11.72 7.26 -26.71
N LEU A 73 -10.93 8.22 -27.19
CA LEU A 73 -9.98 8.96 -26.34
C LEU A 73 -10.70 9.69 -25.20
N ARG A 74 -11.90 10.25 -25.44
CA ARG A 74 -12.70 10.84 -24.35
C ARG A 74 -13.16 9.79 -23.35
N GLN A 75 -13.56 8.61 -23.81
CA GLN A 75 -13.97 7.52 -22.93
C GLN A 75 -12.82 7.06 -22.03
N VAL A 76 -11.62 6.88 -22.58
CA VAL A 76 -10.42 6.52 -21.80
C VAL A 76 -10.00 7.65 -20.83
N LEU A 77 -10.15 8.91 -21.22
CA LEU A 77 -9.95 10.05 -20.32
C LEU A 77 -11.01 10.12 -19.21
N CYS A 78 -12.26 9.74 -19.49
CA CYS A 78 -13.30 9.60 -18.48
C CYS A 78 -12.98 8.46 -17.51
N LEU A 79 -12.47 7.31 -18.02
CA LEU A 79 -11.96 6.24 -17.18
C LEU A 79 -10.87 6.76 -16.24
N TYR A 80 -9.89 7.52 -16.76
CA TYR A 80 -8.83 8.10 -15.94
C TYR A 80 -9.36 8.93 -14.77
N ALA A 81 -10.32 9.82 -15.03
CA ALA A 81 -10.94 10.62 -13.98
C ALA A 81 -11.77 9.75 -13.02
N HIS A 82 -12.48 8.73 -13.53
CA HIS A 82 -13.24 7.80 -12.71
C HIS A 82 -12.34 7.02 -11.73
N LEU A 83 -11.23 6.47 -12.22
CA LEU A 83 -10.26 5.76 -11.39
C LEU A 83 -9.70 6.69 -10.31
N ALA A 84 -9.27 7.91 -10.68
CA ALA A 84 -8.76 8.87 -9.71
C ALA A 84 -9.74 9.17 -8.56
N GLU A 85 -11.04 9.17 -8.85
CA GLU A 85 -12.12 9.40 -7.87
C GLU A 85 -12.63 8.15 -7.17
N ALA A 86 -12.07 6.96 -7.43
CA ALA A 86 -12.53 5.68 -6.86
C ALA A 86 -12.15 5.54 -5.37
N GLY A 87 -12.62 6.47 -4.53
CA GLY A 87 -12.25 6.60 -3.13
C GLY A 87 -12.42 5.32 -2.32
N GLY A 88 -13.47 4.53 -2.60
CA GLY A 88 -13.71 3.24 -1.94
C GLY A 88 -12.54 2.26 -2.13
N VAL A 89 -11.93 2.20 -3.33
CA VAL A 89 -10.75 1.35 -3.60
C VAL A 89 -9.57 1.78 -2.73
N TYR A 90 -9.42 3.08 -2.55
CA TYR A 90 -8.31 3.68 -1.81
C TYR A 90 -8.51 3.65 -0.28
N GLU A 91 -9.74 3.46 0.20
CA GLU A 91 -10.00 3.20 1.62
C GLU A 91 -9.36 1.87 2.06
N GLY A 92 -9.46 0.82 1.24
CA GLY A 92 -8.80 -0.47 1.49
C GLY A 92 -7.28 -0.35 1.53
N LEU A 93 -6.69 0.37 0.56
CA LEU A 93 -5.25 0.64 0.54
C LEU A 93 -4.79 1.45 1.76
N LEU A 94 -5.55 2.46 2.17
CA LEU A 94 -5.23 3.25 3.36
C LEU A 94 -5.28 2.41 4.64
N ASN A 95 -6.31 1.58 4.82
CA ASN A 95 -6.38 0.64 5.94
C ASN A 95 -5.17 -0.31 5.94
N THR A 96 -4.81 -0.84 4.78
CA THR A 96 -3.62 -1.71 4.61
C THR A 96 -2.34 -1.00 5.05
N MET A 97 -2.09 0.23 4.60
CA MET A 97 -0.90 1.00 4.99
C MET A 97 -0.91 1.47 6.45
N GLN A 98 -2.03 1.36 7.15
CA GLN A 98 -2.12 1.72 8.57
C GLN A 98 -1.80 0.55 9.52
N ILE A 99 -1.78 -0.69 9.00
CA ILE A 99 -1.43 -1.91 9.74
C ILE A 99 -0.05 -1.85 10.40
N PRO A 100 1.03 -1.33 9.75
CA PRO A 100 2.34 -1.24 10.39
C PRO A 100 2.33 -0.41 11.67
N GLN A 101 1.44 0.59 11.75
CA GLN A 101 1.25 1.43 12.92
C GLN A 101 0.28 0.83 13.95
N LEU A 102 -0.14 -0.42 13.73
CA LEU A 102 -1.13 -1.13 14.54
C LEU A 102 -2.43 -0.34 14.75
N LYS A 103 -2.79 0.53 13.80
CA LYS A 103 -4.06 1.24 13.83
C LYS A 103 -5.20 0.26 13.59
N ALA A 104 -6.32 0.52 14.25
CA ALA A 104 -7.54 -0.24 14.07
C ALA A 104 -8.08 -0.09 12.64
N TYR A 105 -8.65 -1.15 12.09
CA TYR A 105 -9.40 -1.08 10.84
C TYR A 105 -10.51 -0.03 10.94
N ASN A 106 -10.56 0.89 9.97
CA ASN A 106 -11.47 2.02 9.97
C ASN A 106 -12.38 1.97 8.74
N LEU A 107 -13.69 2.05 8.98
CA LEU A 107 -14.73 2.07 7.94
C LEU A 107 -14.75 3.34 7.09
N TRP A 108 -14.20 4.44 7.61
CA TRP A 108 -14.10 5.73 6.93
C TRP A 108 -12.71 6.32 7.14
N PRO A 109 -11.66 5.71 6.55
CA PRO A 109 -10.28 6.08 6.86
C PRO A 109 -9.93 7.49 6.36
N PHE A 110 -10.69 8.03 5.39
CA PHE A 110 -10.56 9.41 4.91
C PHE A 110 -11.49 10.42 5.61
N GLN A 111 -12.23 10.05 6.66
CA GLN A 111 -13.20 10.94 7.32
C GLN A 111 -12.56 12.28 7.77
N LYS A 112 -11.30 12.26 8.19
CA LYS A 112 -10.56 13.47 8.62
C LYS A 112 -10.30 14.48 7.50
N LEU A 113 -10.43 14.07 6.23
CA LEU A 113 -10.26 14.94 5.07
C LEU A 113 -11.57 15.58 4.62
N VAL A 114 -12.71 15.10 5.14
CA VAL A 114 -14.04 15.62 4.82
C VAL A 114 -14.17 17.03 5.36
N ARG A 115 -14.70 17.93 4.53
CA ARG A 115 -14.95 19.33 4.90
C ARG A 115 -16.43 19.53 5.13
N VAL A 116 -16.77 20.24 6.20
CA VAL A 116 -18.15 20.67 6.46
C VAL A 116 -18.26 22.13 6.04
N ARG A 117 -19.00 22.40 4.97
CA ARG A 117 -19.38 23.77 4.59
C ARG A 117 -20.49 24.23 5.53
N PRO A 118 -20.39 25.41 6.16
CA PRO A 118 -21.42 25.89 7.08
C PRO A 118 -22.71 26.29 6.36
N GLU A 119 -22.61 26.98 5.21
CA GLU A 119 -23.79 27.48 4.48
C GLU A 119 -23.66 27.35 2.94
N PRO A 120 -24.57 26.61 2.27
CA PRO A 120 -25.51 25.64 2.86
C PRO A 120 -24.74 24.50 3.55
N ARG A 121 -25.33 23.91 4.59
CA ARG A 121 -24.70 22.80 5.32
C ARG A 121 -24.50 21.62 4.36
N ALA A 122 -23.26 21.39 3.96
CA ALA A 122 -22.90 20.34 3.03
C ALA A 122 -21.65 19.63 3.52
N ILE A 123 -21.69 18.30 3.48
CA ILE A 123 -20.52 17.44 3.71
C ILE A 123 -19.84 17.28 2.36
N ILE A 124 -18.60 17.76 2.26
CA ILE A 124 -17.81 17.71 1.04
C ILE A 124 -16.73 16.65 1.25
N GLY A 125 -16.85 15.54 0.52
CA GLY A 125 -15.84 14.50 0.52
C GLY A 125 -14.47 15.02 0.03
N PRO A 126 -13.38 14.32 0.38
CA PRO A 126 -12.07 14.65 -0.17
C PRO A 126 -12.05 14.46 -1.69
N ASN A 127 -11.29 15.30 -2.39
CA ASN A 127 -10.97 15.05 -3.79
C ASN A 127 -9.80 14.06 -3.91
N ALA A 128 -9.60 13.49 -5.11
CA ALA A 128 -8.49 12.57 -5.40
C ALA A 128 -7.14 13.09 -4.90
N ASN A 129 -6.80 14.34 -5.17
CA ASN A 129 -5.49 14.89 -4.82
C ASN A 129 -5.27 14.90 -3.31
N ALA A 130 -6.29 15.22 -2.52
CA ALA A 130 -6.22 15.15 -1.06
C ALA A 130 -6.07 13.71 -0.57
N MET A 131 -6.77 12.76 -1.20
CA MET A 131 -6.65 11.33 -0.88
C MET A 131 -5.24 10.80 -1.19
N PHE A 132 -4.72 11.01 -2.40
CA PHE A 132 -3.40 10.53 -2.81
C PHE A 132 -2.24 11.17 -2.04
N ARG A 133 -2.33 12.47 -1.72
CA ARG A 133 -1.35 13.10 -0.80
C ARG A 133 -1.42 12.49 0.60
N HIS A 134 -2.61 12.14 1.07
CA HIS A 134 -2.74 11.48 2.36
C HIS A 134 -2.18 10.07 2.34
N LEU A 135 -2.43 9.30 1.28
CA LEU A 135 -1.85 7.97 1.06
C LEU A 135 -0.32 8.06 1.03
N ALA A 136 0.25 8.98 0.25
CA ALA A 136 1.69 9.20 0.16
C ALA A 136 2.30 9.55 1.52
N ARG A 137 1.69 10.46 2.27
CA ARG A 137 2.12 10.80 3.64
C ARG A 137 2.13 9.56 4.54
N VAL A 138 1.10 8.71 4.50
CA VAL A 138 1.05 7.48 5.31
C VAL A 138 2.14 6.50 4.88
N ALA A 139 2.38 6.35 3.57
CA ALA A 139 3.48 5.53 3.05
C ALA A 139 4.85 6.04 3.56
N THR A 140 5.07 7.36 3.59
CA THR A 140 6.26 7.96 4.23
C THR A 140 6.31 7.65 5.72
N GLU A 141 5.19 7.77 6.45
CA GLU A 141 5.14 7.53 7.90
C GLU A 141 5.43 6.08 8.30
N ILE A 142 5.18 5.10 7.43
CA ILE A 142 5.57 3.70 7.64
C ILE A 142 6.97 3.39 7.09
N GLY A 143 7.65 4.39 6.51
CA GLY A 143 9.01 4.27 5.97
C GLY A 143 9.09 3.62 4.60
N MET A 144 8.05 3.71 3.77
CA MET A 144 8.04 3.27 2.36
C MET A 144 8.08 4.47 1.41
N SER A 145 9.23 5.11 1.29
CA SER A 145 9.42 6.36 0.55
C SER A 145 9.22 6.22 -0.97
N SER A 146 9.62 5.09 -1.57
CA SER A 146 9.32 4.83 -2.99
C SER A 146 7.83 4.69 -3.25
N LEU A 147 7.09 3.97 -2.39
CA LEU A 147 5.65 3.86 -2.50
C LEU A 147 4.98 5.24 -2.39
N ALA A 148 5.44 6.09 -1.46
CA ALA A 148 4.95 7.46 -1.32
C ALA A 148 5.11 8.25 -2.63
N ARG A 149 6.30 8.20 -3.25
CA ARG A 149 6.58 8.87 -4.54
C ARG A 149 5.70 8.34 -5.68
N LEU A 150 5.47 7.03 -5.74
CA LEU A 150 4.60 6.42 -6.75
C LEU A 150 3.16 6.91 -6.59
N LEU A 151 2.64 6.96 -5.35
CA LEU A 151 1.31 7.47 -5.05
C LEU A 151 1.14 8.94 -5.46
N GLU A 152 2.14 9.79 -5.23
CA GLU A 152 2.11 11.20 -5.66
C GLU A 152 2.04 11.40 -7.18
N THR A 153 2.55 10.44 -7.95
CA THR A 153 2.65 10.52 -9.41
C THR A 153 1.59 9.73 -10.15
N THR A 154 0.75 8.98 -9.43
CA THR A 154 -0.26 8.07 -10.01
C THR A 154 -1.29 8.82 -10.85
N PHE A 155 -1.79 9.96 -10.34
CA PHE A 155 -2.76 10.80 -11.04
C PHE A 155 -2.26 12.23 -11.16
N ARG A 156 -2.17 12.71 -12.41
CA ARG A 156 -1.87 14.09 -12.75
C ARG A 156 -3.08 14.98 -12.49
N ASP A 157 -2.90 15.92 -11.56
CA ASP A 157 -3.90 16.91 -11.17
C ASP A 157 -4.48 17.70 -12.37
N ASP A 158 -3.65 18.03 -13.37
CA ASP A 158 -4.07 18.83 -14.53
C ASP A 158 -5.03 18.06 -15.45
N ILE A 159 -4.70 16.81 -15.80
CA ILE A 159 -5.57 15.94 -16.60
C ILE A 159 -6.85 15.61 -15.83
N ARG A 160 -6.75 15.12 -14.59
CA ARG A 160 -7.92 14.76 -13.77
C ARG A 160 -8.90 15.92 -13.64
N ASN A 161 -8.43 17.10 -13.25
CA ASN A 161 -9.29 18.27 -13.06
C ASN A 161 -9.92 18.73 -14.39
N ALA A 162 -9.15 18.71 -15.47
CA ALA A 162 -9.65 19.09 -16.78
C ALA A 162 -10.81 18.18 -17.21
N ILE A 163 -10.67 16.86 -17.07
CA ILE A 163 -11.73 15.93 -17.47
C ILE A 163 -12.93 16.00 -16.52
N ALA A 164 -12.69 15.96 -15.20
CA ALA A 164 -13.75 15.97 -14.19
C ALA A 164 -14.64 17.22 -14.24
N HIS A 165 -14.11 18.35 -14.71
CA HIS A 165 -14.84 19.62 -14.82
C HIS A 165 -15.19 20.03 -16.26
N ALA A 166 -14.94 19.14 -17.23
CA ALA A 166 -15.08 19.42 -18.67
C ALA A 166 -14.32 20.69 -19.10
N ASP A 167 -13.15 20.91 -18.51
CA ASP A 167 -12.26 22.06 -18.68
C ASP A 167 -11.16 21.87 -19.71
N TYR A 168 -11.51 21.18 -20.79
CA TYR A 168 -10.56 20.80 -21.81
C TYR A 168 -11.06 21.00 -23.23
N THR A 169 -10.11 21.01 -24.16
CA THR A 169 -10.39 20.84 -25.58
C THR A 169 -9.36 19.88 -26.16
N LEU A 170 -9.82 18.78 -26.75
CA LEU A 170 -8.99 17.89 -27.54
C LEU A 170 -8.69 18.52 -28.90
N VAL A 171 -7.41 18.67 -29.21
CA VAL A 171 -6.86 19.24 -30.45
C VAL A 171 -5.81 18.28 -31.03
N PRO A 172 -5.35 18.45 -32.28
CA PRO A 172 -4.38 17.54 -32.90
C PRO A 172 -3.06 17.40 -32.13
N GLU A 173 -2.68 18.42 -31.36
CA GLU A 173 -1.44 18.40 -30.56
C GLU A 173 -1.60 17.70 -29.20
N GLY A 174 -2.83 17.48 -28.73
CA GLY A 174 -3.12 16.90 -27.42
C GLY A 174 -4.33 17.50 -26.70
N LEU A 175 -4.22 17.63 -25.37
CA LEU A 175 -5.26 18.13 -24.48
C LEU A 175 -4.94 19.57 -24.06
N ARG A 176 -5.72 20.54 -24.54
CA ARG A 176 -5.66 21.92 -24.02
C ARG A 176 -6.43 21.98 -22.72
N VAL A 177 -5.76 22.31 -21.63
CA VAL A 177 -6.36 22.46 -20.29
C VAL A 177 -6.49 23.94 -19.96
N ARG A 178 -7.71 24.37 -19.65
CA ARG A 178 -7.97 25.73 -19.14
C ARG A 178 -7.77 25.76 -17.64
N ARG A 179 -7.11 26.80 -17.13
CA ARG A 179 -7.04 27.07 -15.68
C ARG A 179 -8.09 28.10 -15.28
N ARG A 180 -9.31 27.64 -14.93
CA ARG A 180 -10.44 28.51 -14.55
C ARG A 180 -10.15 29.45 -13.38
N ASN A 181 -9.26 29.04 -12.47
CA ASN A 181 -8.92 29.78 -11.26
C ASN A 181 -7.63 30.62 -11.38
N GLY A 182 -7.20 30.94 -12.61
CA GLY A 182 -5.97 31.68 -12.89
C GLY A 182 -4.78 30.79 -13.24
N GLY A 183 -3.83 31.36 -13.99
CA GLY A 183 -2.65 30.67 -14.52
C GLY A 183 -2.65 30.55 -16.04
N GLN A 184 -1.52 30.16 -16.62
CA GLN A 184 -1.38 30.00 -18.06
C GLN A 184 -2.07 28.70 -18.53
N PRO A 185 -2.79 28.72 -19.66
CA PRO A 185 -3.28 27.51 -20.27
C PRO A 185 -2.09 26.60 -20.63
N VAL A 186 -2.30 25.29 -20.51
CA VAL A 186 -1.28 24.30 -20.82
C VAL A 186 -1.80 23.35 -21.90
N ILE A 187 -0.88 22.84 -22.71
CA ILE A 187 -1.15 21.75 -23.64
C ILE A 187 -0.44 20.53 -23.07
N VAL A 188 -1.20 19.50 -22.73
CA VAL A 188 -0.65 18.18 -22.42
C VAL A 188 -0.58 17.40 -23.72
N SER A 189 0.63 16.99 -24.11
CA SER A 189 0.85 16.28 -25.37
C SER A 189 0.18 14.90 -25.37
N HIS A 190 -0.05 14.33 -26.56
CA HIS A 190 -0.57 12.96 -26.68
C HIS A 190 0.31 11.91 -25.98
N ALA A 191 1.64 12.09 -26.01
CA ALA A 191 2.58 11.19 -25.34
C ALA A 191 2.40 11.23 -23.82
N GLU A 192 2.31 12.43 -23.24
CA GLU A 192 2.06 12.61 -21.81
C GLU A 192 0.70 12.08 -21.36
N ILE A 193 -0.34 12.23 -22.20
CA ILE A 193 -1.65 11.63 -21.95
C ILE A 193 -1.53 10.11 -21.92
N GLY A 194 -0.87 9.52 -22.93
CA GLY A 194 -0.65 8.08 -23.00
C GLY A 194 0.10 7.54 -21.77
N GLU A 195 1.18 8.20 -21.36
CA GLU A 195 1.95 7.83 -20.17
C GLU A 195 1.10 7.91 -18.89
N ALA A 196 0.35 9.00 -18.70
CA ALA A 196 -0.51 9.16 -17.53
C ALA A 196 -1.63 8.11 -17.48
N LEU A 197 -2.25 7.80 -18.62
CA LEU A 197 -3.27 6.76 -18.74
C LEU A 197 -2.70 5.39 -18.38
N GLN A 198 -1.53 5.04 -18.91
CA GLN A 198 -0.88 3.76 -18.61
C GLN A 198 -0.54 3.63 -17.12
N ILE A 199 0.02 4.68 -16.50
CA ILE A 199 0.31 4.71 -15.06
C ILE A 199 -0.95 4.44 -14.23
N ALA A 200 -2.07 5.12 -14.55
CA ALA A 200 -3.33 4.94 -13.82
C ALA A 200 -3.90 3.51 -13.98
N ILE A 201 -3.85 2.96 -15.19
CA ILE A 201 -4.29 1.59 -15.47
C ILE A 201 -3.42 0.59 -14.72
N PHE A 202 -2.10 0.71 -14.81
CA PHE A 202 -1.14 -0.14 -14.10
C PHE A 202 -1.36 -0.09 -12.59
N PHE A 203 -1.56 1.10 -12.02
CA PHE A 203 -1.83 1.23 -10.61
C PHE A 203 -3.08 0.48 -10.17
N PHE A 204 -4.19 0.69 -10.89
CA PHE A 204 -5.47 0.10 -10.55
C PHE A 204 -5.46 -1.43 -10.70
N GLU A 205 -4.90 -1.92 -11.81
CA GLU A 205 -4.79 -3.34 -12.11
C GLU A 205 -3.88 -4.07 -11.13
N MET A 206 -2.71 -3.51 -10.82
CA MET A 206 -1.79 -4.11 -9.85
C MET A 206 -2.41 -4.16 -8.45
N LEU A 207 -3.04 -3.08 -7.99
CA LEU A 207 -3.69 -3.06 -6.68
C LEU A 207 -4.78 -4.13 -6.59
N GLN A 208 -5.63 -4.23 -7.61
CA GLN A 208 -6.66 -5.27 -7.69
C GLN A 208 -6.06 -6.68 -7.69
N SER A 209 -4.99 -6.90 -8.45
CA SER A 209 -4.30 -8.20 -8.52
C SER A 209 -3.77 -8.64 -7.17
N PHE A 210 -3.05 -7.76 -6.44
CA PHE A 210 -2.57 -8.07 -5.09
C PHE A 210 -3.70 -8.34 -4.11
N GLN A 211 -4.79 -7.55 -4.16
CA GLN A 211 -5.95 -7.78 -3.30
C GLN A 211 -6.59 -9.15 -3.57
N GLN A 212 -6.76 -9.51 -4.85
CA GLN A 212 -7.33 -10.79 -5.25
C GLN A 212 -6.43 -11.96 -4.84
N GLU A 213 -5.12 -11.88 -5.08
CA GLU A 213 -4.16 -12.94 -4.72
C GLU A 213 -4.22 -13.25 -3.21
N ILE A 214 -4.31 -12.22 -2.37
CA ILE A 214 -4.40 -12.40 -0.92
C ILE A 214 -5.77 -12.97 -0.55
N ALA A 215 -6.86 -12.50 -1.15
CA ALA A 215 -8.19 -13.06 -0.93
C ALA A 215 -8.22 -14.56 -1.26
N GLU A 216 -7.63 -14.96 -2.40
CA GLU A 216 -7.51 -16.37 -2.82
C GLU A 216 -6.66 -17.20 -1.85
N SER A 217 -5.71 -16.60 -1.13
CA SER A 217 -4.94 -17.32 -0.08
C SER A 217 -5.79 -17.77 1.12
N PHE A 218 -7.06 -17.34 1.20
CA PHE A 218 -8.06 -17.79 2.17
C PHE A 218 -9.04 -18.82 1.58
N ARG A 219 -8.67 -19.44 0.45
CA ARG A 219 -9.32 -20.61 -0.13
C ARG A 219 -8.32 -21.80 -0.13
N PRO A 220 -8.50 -22.81 0.74
CA PRO A 220 -9.60 -23.00 1.68
C PRO A 220 -9.53 -22.08 2.90
N ALA A 221 -10.65 -21.97 3.61
CA ALA A 221 -10.76 -21.21 4.84
C ALA A 221 -9.70 -21.64 5.88
N ARG A 222 -9.21 -20.67 6.65
CA ARG A 222 -8.27 -20.94 7.76
C ARG A 222 -8.56 -20.06 8.97
N THR A 223 -8.19 -20.59 10.13
CA THR A 223 -8.32 -19.90 11.43
C THR A 223 -6.99 -19.30 11.84
N ILE A 224 -6.98 -18.02 12.17
CA ILE A 224 -5.80 -17.28 12.59
C ILE A 224 -6.06 -16.67 13.97
N VAL A 225 -5.13 -16.81 14.90
CA VAL A 225 -5.20 -16.13 16.19
C VAL A 225 -4.54 -14.76 16.07
N GLY A 226 -5.30 -13.71 16.35
CA GLY A 226 -4.76 -12.35 16.31
C GLY A 226 -5.80 -11.28 16.53
N ARG A 227 -5.34 -10.03 16.45
CA ARG A 227 -6.14 -8.84 16.69
C ARG A 227 -6.95 -8.48 15.43
N PHE A 228 -8.24 -8.23 15.58
CA PHE A 228 -9.03 -7.57 14.53
C PHE A 228 -9.48 -6.19 15.02
N SER A 229 -9.01 -5.13 14.36
CA SER A 229 -9.30 -3.76 14.76
C SER A 229 -8.92 -3.53 16.25
N GLU A 230 -9.84 -3.03 17.07
CA GLU A 230 -9.64 -2.82 18.51
C GLU A 230 -9.98 -4.05 19.38
N ASN A 231 -10.42 -5.17 18.78
CA ASN A 231 -10.75 -6.36 19.55
C ASN A 231 -9.48 -7.02 20.12
N PRO A 232 -9.55 -7.68 21.30
CA PRO A 232 -8.44 -8.48 21.81
C PRO A 232 -8.08 -9.60 20.83
N PRO A 233 -6.87 -10.18 20.93
CA PRO A 233 -6.49 -11.29 20.07
C PRO A 233 -7.42 -12.48 20.31
N MET A 234 -7.99 -13.02 19.25
CA MET A 234 -8.95 -14.12 19.25
C MET A 234 -8.73 -14.98 18.01
N ALA A 235 -9.31 -16.19 17.97
CA ALA A 235 -9.33 -16.99 16.76
C ALA A 235 -10.35 -16.41 15.76
N TRP A 236 -9.89 -16.09 14.56
CA TRP A 236 -10.72 -15.60 13.45
C TRP A 236 -10.68 -16.58 12.29
N LYS A 237 -11.84 -17.05 11.85
CA LYS A 237 -12.00 -17.79 10.61
C LYS A 237 -12.12 -16.78 9.46
N ILE A 238 -11.22 -16.91 8.49
CA ILE A 238 -11.20 -16.12 7.26
C ILE A 238 -11.44 -17.07 6.08
N GLU A 239 -12.36 -16.69 5.19
CA GLU A 239 -12.81 -17.54 4.09
C GLU A 239 -13.17 -16.71 2.86
N LEU A 240 -12.64 -17.14 1.70
CA LEU A 240 -13.16 -16.79 0.38
C LEU A 240 -13.96 -17.99 -0.17
N SER A 241 -15.29 -17.90 -0.18
CA SER A 241 -16.18 -18.94 -0.67
C SER A 241 -16.17 -19.04 -2.21
N ASP A 242 -16.66 -20.16 -2.74
CA ASP A 242 -16.66 -20.45 -4.19
C ASP A 242 -17.55 -19.48 -4.99
N ASP A 243 -18.54 -18.87 -4.35
CA ASP A 243 -19.42 -17.84 -4.94
C ASP A 243 -18.80 -16.43 -4.91
N GLY A 244 -17.56 -16.29 -4.43
CA GLY A 244 -16.84 -15.02 -4.30
C GLY A 244 -17.14 -14.25 -3.01
N GLY A 245 -17.95 -14.80 -2.10
CA GLY A 245 -18.16 -14.24 -0.78
C GLY A 245 -16.86 -14.23 0.05
N PHE A 246 -16.56 -13.11 0.70
CA PHE A 246 -15.44 -13.00 1.62
C PHE A 246 -15.94 -12.77 3.04
N SER A 247 -15.50 -13.58 4.00
CA SER A 247 -15.99 -13.50 5.38
C SER A 247 -14.86 -13.52 6.41
N LEU A 248 -15.05 -12.71 7.46
CA LEU A 248 -14.31 -12.73 8.71
C LEU A 248 -15.30 -13.05 9.84
N SER A 249 -15.06 -14.13 10.57
CA SER A 249 -15.94 -14.52 11.69
C SER A 249 -15.12 -15.07 12.86
N SER A 250 -15.70 -15.03 14.05
CA SER A 250 -15.11 -15.61 15.27
C SER A 250 -16.21 -16.19 16.13
N ASP A 251 -15.99 -17.41 16.62
CA ASP A 251 -16.80 -18.10 17.64
C ASP A 251 -16.04 -18.21 18.98
N ALA A 252 -14.90 -17.54 19.09
CA ALA A 252 -14.05 -17.62 20.26
C ALA A 252 -14.79 -17.07 21.50
N PRO A 253 -14.81 -17.81 22.63
CA PRO A 253 -15.50 -17.37 23.84
C PRO A 253 -14.78 -16.23 24.57
N GLY A 254 -13.59 -15.85 24.11
CA GLY A 254 -12.76 -14.80 24.70
C GLY A 254 -11.37 -14.74 24.06
N PRO A 255 -10.46 -13.93 24.63
CA PRO A 255 -9.12 -13.75 24.11
C PRO A 255 -8.30 -15.05 24.05
N GLN A 256 -7.52 -15.21 22.99
CA GLN A 256 -6.62 -16.33 22.76
C GLN A 256 -5.26 -15.82 22.30
N TYR A 257 -4.20 -16.52 22.70
CA TYR A 257 -2.82 -16.18 22.41
C TYR A 257 -2.10 -17.47 22.01
N ASP A 258 -1.50 -17.47 20.83
CA ASP A 258 -0.61 -18.55 20.39
C ASP A 258 0.83 -18.04 20.26
N ALA A 259 1.76 -18.98 20.05
CA ALA A 259 3.18 -18.66 19.94
C ALA A 259 3.49 -17.75 18.73
N ALA A 260 2.71 -17.87 17.64
CA ALA A 260 2.90 -17.07 16.44
C ALA A 260 2.50 -15.61 16.68
N TYR A 261 1.35 -15.38 17.31
CA TYR A 261 0.87 -14.06 17.72
C TYR A 261 1.85 -13.40 18.69
N GLU A 262 2.29 -14.11 19.74
CA GLU A 262 3.23 -13.58 20.73
C GLU A 262 4.58 -13.22 20.09
N ARG A 263 5.10 -14.07 19.19
CA ARG A 263 6.32 -13.77 18.43
C ARG A 263 6.14 -12.51 17.61
N GLN A 264 5.06 -12.41 16.84
CA GLN A 264 4.83 -11.28 15.95
C GLN A 264 4.60 -9.98 16.71
N LYS A 265 3.86 -10.03 17.83
CA LYS A 265 3.65 -8.89 18.71
C LYS A 265 4.99 -8.29 19.16
N ARG A 266 5.94 -9.13 19.58
CA ARG A 266 7.30 -8.68 19.98
C ARG A 266 8.06 -8.02 18.84
N ILE A 267 7.97 -8.56 17.63
CA ILE A 267 8.58 -7.94 16.44
C ILE A 267 7.92 -6.59 16.16
N ASN A 268 6.59 -6.52 16.17
CA ASN A 268 5.85 -5.28 15.91
C ASN A 268 6.17 -4.19 16.94
N ASP A 269 6.28 -4.55 18.23
CA ASP A 269 6.68 -3.64 19.31
C ASP A 269 8.08 -3.01 19.06
N ARG A 270 8.93 -3.71 18.30
CA ARG A 270 10.29 -3.29 17.90
C ARG A 270 10.33 -2.56 16.55
N LEU A 271 9.27 -2.57 15.77
CA LEU A 271 9.23 -1.85 14.50
C LEU A 271 8.80 -0.39 14.67
N GLY A 272 8.19 -0.01 15.79
CA GLY A 272 7.84 1.38 16.09
C GLY A 272 6.90 2.03 15.08
N GLY A 273 6.06 1.24 14.40
CA GLY A 273 5.16 1.74 13.36
C GLY A 273 5.76 1.82 11.95
N ARG A 274 7.00 1.36 11.76
CA ARG A 274 7.74 1.38 10.49
C ARG A 274 7.87 -0.03 9.90
N MET A 275 8.28 -0.12 8.64
CA MET A 275 8.58 -1.41 7.99
C MET A 275 9.97 -1.95 8.32
N VAL A 276 10.92 -1.06 8.63
CA VAL A 276 12.33 -1.42 8.82
C VAL A 276 12.90 -0.62 9.99
N ALA A 277 13.56 -1.31 10.92
CA ALA A 277 14.28 -0.71 12.04
C ALA A 277 15.70 -1.27 12.16
N ALA A 278 16.69 -0.39 12.35
CA ALA A 278 18.08 -0.74 12.59
C ALA A 278 18.45 -0.43 14.04
N TYR A 279 19.00 -1.42 14.71
CA TYR A 279 19.48 -1.36 16.08
C TYR A 279 21.01 -1.37 16.08
N ILE A 280 21.62 -0.34 16.65
CA ILE A 280 23.06 -0.09 16.57
C ILE A 280 23.68 -0.26 17.96
N GLU A 281 24.76 -1.03 18.02
CA GLU A 281 25.60 -1.18 19.22
C GLU A 281 26.22 0.18 19.63
N PRO A 282 26.38 0.47 20.94
CA PRO A 282 26.95 1.74 21.38
C PRO A 282 28.34 2.00 20.78
N GLY A 283 28.52 3.20 20.23
CA GLY A 283 29.78 3.60 19.59
C GLY A 283 30.10 2.88 18.27
N ALA A 284 29.18 2.07 17.74
CA ALA A 284 29.30 1.54 16.39
C ALA A 284 28.75 2.54 15.36
N ASP A 285 29.45 2.65 14.23
CA ASP A 285 28.94 3.37 13.06
C ASP A 285 28.11 2.43 12.18
N LEU A 286 27.10 2.98 11.50
CA LEU A 286 26.44 2.27 10.41
C LEU A 286 27.44 1.99 9.29
N PRO A 287 27.39 0.78 8.67
CA PRO A 287 28.22 0.49 7.51
C PRO A 287 28.07 1.59 6.44
N PRO A 288 29.18 2.10 5.89
CA PRO A 288 29.13 3.17 4.90
C PRO A 288 28.22 2.80 3.73
N GLY A 289 27.30 3.69 3.37
CA GLY A 289 26.39 3.48 2.24
C GLY A 289 25.15 2.65 2.53
N LEU A 290 25.07 1.89 3.63
CA LEU A 290 23.94 1.01 3.93
C LEU A 290 22.58 1.73 3.88
N ILE A 291 22.48 2.89 4.54
CA ILE A 291 21.22 3.68 4.55
C ILE A 291 20.86 4.19 3.15
N ALA A 292 21.85 4.61 2.36
CA ALA A 292 21.62 5.04 1.00
C ALA A 292 21.13 3.88 0.13
N GLU A 293 21.74 2.70 0.26
CA GLU A 293 21.32 1.49 -0.45
C GLU A 293 19.90 1.08 -0.06
N ILE A 294 19.55 1.06 1.24
CA ILE A 294 18.18 0.76 1.69
C ILE A 294 17.19 1.80 1.13
N SER A 295 17.58 3.08 1.10
CA SER A 295 16.78 4.15 0.51
C SER A 295 16.53 3.94 -0.99
N THR A 296 17.52 3.44 -1.75
CA THR A 296 17.31 3.07 -3.17
C THR A 296 16.35 1.91 -3.37
N MET A 297 16.15 1.06 -2.36
CA MET A 297 15.14 -0.01 -2.36
C MET A 297 13.74 0.50 -1.93
N GLY A 298 13.64 1.78 -1.57
CA GLY A 298 12.37 2.44 -1.29
C GLY A 298 12.01 2.54 0.18
N PHE A 299 12.97 2.32 1.09
CA PHE A 299 12.73 2.34 2.53
C PHE A 299 13.42 3.49 3.25
N GLU A 300 12.76 4.00 4.29
CA GLU A 300 13.38 4.79 5.35
C GLU A 300 13.48 3.94 6.61
N VAL A 301 14.66 3.93 7.22
CA VAL A 301 14.97 3.08 8.37
C VAL A 301 14.76 3.83 9.67
N LEU A 302 14.03 3.23 10.62
CA LEU A 302 14.06 3.69 12.00
C LEU A 302 15.39 3.30 12.65
N ILE A 303 16.23 4.28 12.98
CA ILE A 303 17.50 4.03 13.65
C ILE A 303 17.30 4.13 15.17
N VAL A 304 17.68 3.07 15.89
CA VAL A 304 17.67 3.00 17.35
C VAL A 304 19.10 2.77 17.84
N GLU A 305 19.67 3.80 18.46
CA GLU A 305 20.99 3.76 19.08
C GLU A 305 20.85 3.40 20.56
N PHE A 306 21.68 2.48 21.03
CA PHE A 306 21.72 2.09 22.44
C PHE A 306 22.74 2.91 23.23
N GLU A 307 22.44 3.15 24.51
CA GLU A 307 23.32 3.91 25.41
C GLU A 307 24.40 3.05 26.05
N SER A 308 24.18 1.72 26.12
CA SER A 308 25.10 0.79 26.78
C SER A 308 25.08 -0.59 26.14
N ASP A 309 26.22 -1.29 26.20
CA ASP A 309 26.39 -2.62 25.60
C ASP A 309 25.42 -3.62 26.22
N GLN A 310 25.06 -3.41 27.50
CA GLN A 310 24.07 -4.22 28.20
C GLN A 310 22.68 -4.15 27.54
N GLN A 311 22.21 -2.96 27.15
CA GLN A 311 20.89 -2.83 26.52
C GLN A 311 20.85 -3.53 25.16
N PHE A 312 21.93 -3.44 24.38
CA PHE A 312 22.04 -4.15 23.10
C PHE A 312 22.12 -5.67 23.31
N ALA A 313 22.92 -6.13 24.27
CA ALA A 313 23.01 -7.53 24.65
C ALA A 313 21.67 -8.10 25.14
N ASP A 314 20.90 -7.31 25.90
CA ASP A 314 19.55 -7.68 26.37
C ASP A 314 18.59 -7.86 25.18
N LEU A 315 18.64 -6.98 24.17
CA LEU A 315 17.87 -7.15 22.94
C LEU A 315 18.26 -8.44 22.21
N VAL A 316 19.55 -8.71 22.03
CA VAL A 316 20.02 -9.94 21.37
C VAL A 316 19.56 -11.18 22.14
N ALA A 317 19.68 -11.17 23.46
CA ALA A 317 19.20 -12.25 24.32
C ALA A 317 17.68 -12.44 24.24
N GLU A 318 16.90 -11.35 24.11
CA GLU A 318 15.46 -11.43 23.86
C GLU A 318 15.17 -12.09 22.51
N VAL A 319 15.84 -11.65 21.44
CA VAL A 319 15.69 -12.19 20.08
C VAL A 319 15.96 -13.69 20.07
N GLU A 320 17.01 -14.14 20.75
CA GLU A 320 17.35 -15.57 20.88
C GLU A 320 16.31 -16.33 21.69
N LYS A 321 15.99 -15.84 22.90
CA LYS A 321 15.03 -16.47 23.83
C LYS A 321 13.66 -16.67 23.20
N HIS A 322 13.20 -15.69 22.42
CA HIS A 322 11.86 -15.69 21.81
C HIS A 322 11.86 -16.09 20.34
N GLN A 323 13.01 -16.55 19.79
CA GLN A 323 13.14 -16.99 18.40
C GLN A 323 12.66 -15.93 17.39
N LEU A 324 13.03 -14.66 17.63
CA LEU A 324 12.61 -13.53 16.80
C LEU A 324 13.46 -13.37 15.53
N TRP A 325 14.48 -14.21 15.32
CA TRP A 325 15.28 -14.23 14.10
C TRP A 325 14.42 -14.47 12.87
N ASN A 326 14.75 -13.79 11.77
CA ASN A 326 14.18 -14.04 10.45
C ASN A 326 14.57 -15.48 10.01
N PRO A 327 13.62 -16.36 9.67
CA PRO A 327 13.94 -17.70 9.22
C PRO A 327 14.72 -17.66 7.90
N GLY A 328 16.02 -17.92 7.97
CA GLY A 328 16.93 -17.94 6.82
C GLY A 328 18.36 -18.30 7.25
N PRO A 329 19.27 -18.60 6.31
CA PRO A 329 20.65 -18.86 6.63
C PRO A 329 21.27 -17.64 7.32
N ILE A 330 21.78 -17.85 8.54
CA ILE A 330 22.60 -16.85 9.24
C ILE A 330 23.99 -16.92 8.62
N PRO A 331 24.52 -15.83 8.03
CA PRO A 331 25.87 -15.83 7.49
C PRO A 331 26.88 -16.20 8.60
N GLU A 332 27.65 -17.26 8.41
CA GLU A 332 28.55 -17.80 9.45
C GLU A 332 29.72 -16.86 9.80
N ASN A 333 30.05 -15.87 8.96
CA ASN A 333 31.35 -15.18 9.00
C ASN A 333 31.33 -13.64 8.99
N ASP A 334 30.17 -12.98 9.15
CA ASP A 334 30.14 -11.52 9.23
C ASP A 334 29.05 -11.06 10.20
N PHE A 335 29.42 -10.98 11.48
CA PHE A 335 28.57 -10.37 12.50
C PHE A 335 28.59 -8.86 12.30
N GLY A 336 27.81 -8.37 11.34
CA GLY A 336 27.50 -6.96 11.22
C GLY A 336 27.05 -6.40 12.58
N ARG A 337 27.57 -5.22 12.95
CA ARG A 337 27.23 -4.52 14.20
C ARG A 337 25.83 -3.88 14.19
N VAL A 338 25.09 -4.07 13.11
CA VAL A 338 23.73 -3.58 12.93
C VAL A 338 22.78 -4.77 12.94
N LEU A 339 21.87 -4.73 13.90
CA LEU A 339 20.77 -5.68 13.99
C LEU A 339 19.54 -5.05 13.34
N MET A 340 19.15 -5.54 12.17
CA MET A 340 17.97 -5.06 11.43
C MET A 340 16.74 -5.86 11.84
N SER A 341 15.59 -5.20 11.90
CA SER A 341 14.28 -5.81 12.12
C SER A 341 13.34 -5.45 10.97
N THR A 342 12.63 -6.46 10.48
CA THR A 342 11.50 -6.34 9.55
C THR A 342 10.31 -7.15 10.12
N PRO A 343 9.12 -7.10 9.52
CA PRO A 343 7.99 -7.93 9.95
C PRO A 343 8.26 -9.44 9.97
N PHE A 344 9.27 -9.93 9.25
CA PHE A 344 9.65 -11.34 9.27
C PHE A 344 10.51 -11.71 10.50
N GLY A 345 11.20 -10.73 11.09
CA GLY A 345 12.06 -10.92 12.25
C GLY A 345 13.36 -10.11 12.16
N PHE A 346 14.28 -10.47 13.04
CA PHE A 346 15.59 -9.85 13.17
C PHE A 346 16.64 -10.52 12.30
N GLN A 347 17.60 -9.76 11.82
CA GLN A 347 18.75 -10.27 11.07
C GLN A 347 19.95 -9.33 11.26
N LYS A 348 21.16 -9.89 11.35
CA LYS A 348 22.38 -9.10 11.32
C LYS A 348 22.72 -8.74 9.87
N ILE A 349 22.98 -7.47 9.61
CA ILE A 349 23.24 -6.96 8.26
C ILE A 349 24.50 -6.09 8.28
N SER A 350 25.38 -6.27 7.29
CA SER A 350 26.60 -5.46 7.09
C SER A 350 26.57 -4.63 5.80
N ASN A 351 25.67 -4.91 4.86
CA ASN A 351 25.55 -4.18 3.58
C ASN A 351 24.15 -4.29 2.96
N GLY A 352 23.88 -3.51 1.92
CA GLY A 352 22.60 -3.51 1.23
C GLY A 352 22.28 -4.80 0.48
N GLU A 353 23.26 -5.57 0.01
CA GLU A 353 22.98 -6.87 -0.65
C GLU A 353 22.34 -7.87 0.31
N GLN A 354 22.83 -7.94 1.55
CA GLN A 354 22.24 -8.76 2.60
C GLN A 354 20.83 -8.28 2.96
N PHE A 355 20.60 -6.96 3.02
CA PHE A 355 19.26 -6.41 3.22
C PHE A 355 18.33 -6.78 2.06
N LYS A 356 18.77 -6.61 0.81
CA LYS A 356 18.02 -6.99 -0.39
C LYS A 356 17.64 -8.47 -0.39
N ALA A 357 18.56 -9.34 0.01
CA ALA A 357 18.31 -10.78 0.12
C ALA A 357 17.29 -11.14 1.21
N SER A 358 17.06 -10.25 2.18
CA SER A 358 16.04 -10.41 3.22
C SER A 358 14.65 -9.92 2.81
N LEU A 359 14.55 -9.16 1.72
CA LEU A 359 13.27 -8.64 1.23
C LEU A 359 12.44 -9.77 0.58
N PRO A 360 11.11 -9.63 0.57
CA PRO A 360 10.24 -10.51 -0.20
C PRO A 360 10.70 -10.65 -1.66
N VAL A 361 10.59 -11.86 -2.20
CA VAL A 361 10.90 -12.12 -3.61
C VAL A 361 9.88 -11.38 -4.47
N VAL A 362 10.37 -10.59 -5.43
CA VAL A 362 9.55 -9.85 -6.39
C VAL A 362 9.55 -10.64 -7.69
N GLU A 363 8.38 -11.12 -8.10
CA GLU A 363 8.21 -11.76 -9.40
C GLU A 363 8.21 -10.71 -10.52
N GLU A 364 8.69 -11.12 -11.70
CA GLU A 364 8.68 -10.24 -12.88
C GLU A 364 7.25 -10.06 -13.37
N VAL A 365 6.84 -8.80 -13.56
CA VAL A 365 5.50 -8.49 -14.07
C VAL A 365 5.48 -8.62 -15.59
N LEU A 366 4.68 -9.55 -16.08
CA LEU A 366 4.29 -9.65 -17.48
C LEU A 366 2.87 -9.12 -17.62
N MET A 367 2.73 -7.82 -17.86
CA MET A 367 1.42 -7.24 -18.23
C MET A 367 1.26 -7.32 -19.75
N ALA A 368 0.14 -7.91 -20.18
CA ALA A 368 -0.19 -8.16 -21.59
C ALA A 368 -0.80 -6.93 -22.29
#